data_AF-A0A923EB57-F1
#
_entry.id   AF-A0A923EB57-F1
#
_cell.length_a   1.000
_cell.length_b   1.000
_cell.length_c   1.000
_cell.angle_alpha   90.00
_cell.angle_beta   90.00
_cell.angle_gamma   90.00
#
_symmetry.space_group_name_H-M   'P 1'
#
loop_
_entity.id
_entity.type
_entity.pdbx_description
1 polymer ?
#
loop_
_entity_poly.entity_id
_entity_poly.type
_entity_poly.pdbx_seq_one_letter_code
_entity_poly.pdbx_strand_id
1 'polypeptide(L)'
;MEGRKDLDLELSLKQEMEDRISDLQKECILDDLQELPPVKENDVNISTTYIFENDEGYEASIFLRNGLNIQINFDKLPLIIIDENNKVLASKVFDMKDLGDIPPCSARPYKLLFDRNSLLVDKLPESKCKVVFSTNIKAVNSVKTQYENLPESISPNYKRALENCLTNLPIIENGQISMSVYDIKYNGDEKKIYVTIIIRNGAQKKIKVEKIPMTLFDDKNRKVTSAVFDTNNLEINALKAGIYNFVFLCDNIYNIEEYDLKKLYVKFV
;
A
#
# COMPACT_ATOMS: atom_id res chain seq x y z
N MET A 1 -37.76 -7.22 -1.99
CA MET A 1 -36.36 -6.78 -2.17
C MET A 1 -36.41 -5.28 -2.31
N GLU A 2 -36.12 -4.53 -1.24
CA GLU A 2 -35.99 -3.07 -1.34
C GLU A 2 -34.83 -2.76 -2.28
N GLY A 3 -35.07 -1.91 -3.28
CA GLY A 3 -34.02 -1.43 -4.17
C GLY A 3 -33.04 -0.58 -3.37
N ARG A 4 -31.73 -0.80 -3.57
CA ARG A 4 -30.69 0.04 -2.97
C ARG A 4 -30.92 1.50 -3.39
N LYS A 5 -30.86 2.41 -2.43
CA LYS A 5 -31.11 3.84 -2.64
C LYS A 5 -29.93 4.47 -3.40
N ASP A 6 -30.24 5.43 -4.28
CA ASP A 6 -29.26 6.30 -4.89
C ASP A 6 -28.71 7.29 -3.85
N LEU A 7 -27.39 7.44 -3.81
CA LEU A 7 -26.68 8.34 -2.92
C LEU A 7 -26.20 9.57 -3.67
N ASP A 8 -26.36 10.72 -3.02
CA ASP A 8 -25.62 11.93 -3.36
C ASP A 8 -24.28 11.87 -2.61
N LEU A 9 -23.18 12.03 -3.33
CA LEU A 9 -21.84 11.85 -2.79
C LEU A 9 -21.17 13.19 -2.56
N GLU A 10 -20.57 13.36 -1.39
CA GLU A 10 -19.78 14.56 -1.09
C GLU A 10 -18.42 14.51 -1.78
N LEU A 11 -17.96 15.64 -2.31
CA LEU A 11 -16.58 15.76 -2.79
C LEU A 11 -15.64 15.70 -1.60
N SER A 12 -14.66 14.81 -1.68
CA SER A 12 -13.56 14.77 -0.73
C SER A 12 -12.26 15.07 -1.47
N LEU A 13 -11.48 16.06 -1.01
CA LEU A 13 -10.11 16.33 -1.50
C LEU A 13 -9.07 16.02 -0.41
N LYS A 14 -7.86 15.67 -0.82
CA LYS A 14 -6.73 15.48 0.10
C LYS A 14 -6.27 16.87 0.56
N GLN A 15 -5.81 17.00 1.80
CA GLN A 15 -5.37 18.30 2.36
C GLN A 15 -4.39 19.04 1.43
N GLU A 16 -3.38 18.33 0.90
CA GLU A 16 -2.39 18.91 -0.03
C GLU A 16 -3.01 19.49 -1.31
N MET A 17 -4.12 18.92 -1.79
CA MET A 17 -4.85 19.43 -2.94
C MET A 17 -5.77 20.58 -2.52
N GLU A 18 -6.47 20.44 -1.40
CA GLU A 18 -7.33 21.47 -0.82
C GLU A 18 -6.57 22.79 -0.61
N ASP A 19 -5.31 22.71 -0.14
CA ASP A 19 -4.46 23.88 0.10
C ASP A 19 -3.98 24.58 -1.18
N ARG A 20 -4.08 23.91 -2.34
CA ARG A 20 -3.49 24.37 -3.62
C ARG A 20 -4.53 24.69 -4.69
N ILE A 21 -5.73 24.12 -4.59
CA ILE A 21 -6.79 24.26 -5.58
C ILE A 21 -7.45 25.63 -5.44
N SER A 22 -7.80 26.27 -6.56
CA SER A 22 -8.60 27.49 -6.53
C SER A 22 -10.09 27.19 -6.36
N ASP A 23 -10.86 28.16 -5.87
CA ASP A 23 -12.32 28.02 -5.73
C ASP A 23 -12.99 27.66 -7.06
N LEU A 24 -12.59 28.29 -8.16
CA LEU A 24 -13.10 27.97 -9.50
C LEU A 24 -12.80 26.53 -9.92
N GLN A 25 -11.58 26.04 -9.67
CA GLN A 25 -11.23 24.66 -9.98
C GLN A 25 -12.05 23.67 -9.14
N LYS A 26 -12.29 24.01 -7.86
CA LYS A 26 -13.11 23.21 -6.97
C LYS A 26 -14.56 23.17 -7.42
N GLU A 27 -15.12 24.30 -7.86
CA GLU A 27 -16.45 24.37 -8.47
C GLU A 27 -16.54 23.48 -9.71
N CYS A 28 -15.57 23.53 -10.63
CA CYS A 28 -15.57 22.65 -11.81
C CYS A 28 -15.56 21.15 -11.43
N ILE A 29 -14.80 20.76 -10.40
CA ILE A 29 -14.77 19.37 -9.93
C ILE A 29 -16.11 18.97 -9.31
N LEU A 30 -16.78 19.89 -8.61
CA LEU A 30 -18.12 19.65 -8.05
C LEU A 30 -19.16 19.49 -9.17
N ASP A 31 -19.12 20.34 -10.19
CA ASP A 31 -20.00 20.25 -11.35
C ASP A 31 -19.80 18.90 -12.07
N ASP A 32 -18.54 18.53 -12.34
CA ASP A 32 -18.20 17.22 -12.93
C ASP A 32 -18.79 16.07 -12.10
N LEU A 33 -18.69 16.13 -10.75
CA LEU A 33 -19.21 15.11 -9.86
C LEU A 33 -20.75 15.02 -9.91
N GLN A 34 -21.45 16.16 -9.98
CA GLN A 34 -22.91 16.21 -10.05
C GLN A 34 -23.48 15.68 -11.37
N GLU A 35 -22.72 15.78 -12.47
CA GLU A 35 -23.11 15.23 -13.76
C GLU A 35 -22.95 13.70 -13.85
N LEU A 36 -22.22 13.08 -12.91
CA LEU A 36 -22.01 11.64 -12.92
C LEU A 36 -23.29 10.86 -12.54
N PRO A 37 -23.50 9.65 -13.10
CA PRO A 37 -24.60 8.79 -12.67
C PRO A 37 -24.55 8.52 -11.17
N PRO A 38 -25.71 8.44 -10.48
CA PRO A 38 -25.75 8.22 -9.05
C PRO A 38 -25.08 6.90 -8.66
N VAL A 39 -24.50 6.87 -7.46
CA VAL A 39 -23.92 5.66 -6.88
C VAL A 39 -24.95 5.05 -5.94
N LYS A 40 -25.09 3.72 -5.99
CA LYS A 40 -25.99 3.02 -5.09
C LYS A 40 -25.36 2.84 -3.72
N GLU A 41 -26.19 2.80 -2.70
CA GLU A 41 -25.75 2.42 -1.36
C GLU A 41 -24.99 1.08 -1.39
N ASN A 42 -23.90 1.02 -0.63
CA ASN A 42 -22.99 -0.12 -0.56
C ASN A 42 -22.31 -0.49 -1.89
N ASP A 43 -22.16 0.48 -2.80
CA ASP A 43 -21.39 0.33 -4.03
C ASP A 43 -20.06 1.11 -3.95
N VAL A 44 -19.02 0.55 -4.54
CA VAL A 44 -17.74 1.23 -4.76
C VAL A 44 -17.48 1.17 -6.25
N ASN A 45 -17.32 2.33 -6.88
CA ASN A 45 -17.17 2.39 -8.33
C ASN A 45 -16.19 3.48 -8.75
N ILE A 46 -15.94 3.49 -10.06
CA ILE A 46 -15.04 4.40 -10.74
C ILE A 46 -15.80 5.07 -11.88
N SER A 47 -15.68 6.39 -11.98
CA SER A 47 -16.17 7.16 -13.11
C SER A 47 -15.00 7.84 -13.80
N THR A 48 -14.99 7.81 -15.13
CA THR A 48 -13.99 8.53 -15.93
C THR A 48 -14.56 9.87 -16.36
N THR A 49 -13.86 10.96 -16.08
CA THR A 49 -14.22 12.30 -16.55
C THR A 49 -13.65 12.51 -17.95
N TYR A 50 -12.34 12.29 -18.12
CA TYR A 50 -11.68 12.40 -19.42
C TYR A 50 -10.46 11.48 -19.48
N ILE A 51 -10.03 11.19 -20.71
CA ILE A 51 -8.76 10.54 -21.01
C ILE A 51 -8.12 11.34 -22.15
N PHE A 52 -6.87 11.75 -21.99
CA PHE A 52 -6.14 12.43 -23.05
C PHE A 52 -4.72 11.88 -23.21
N GLU A 53 -4.20 11.96 -24.44
CA GLU A 53 -2.84 11.54 -24.78
C GLU A 53 -1.85 12.67 -24.43
N ASN A 54 -0.71 12.30 -23.84
CA ASN A 54 0.41 13.18 -23.59
C ASN A 54 1.74 12.50 -23.99
N ASP A 55 2.87 13.19 -23.76
CA ASP A 55 4.18 12.68 -24.14
C ASP A 55 4.59 11.38 -23.41
N GLU A 56 3.99 11.08 -22.27
CA GLU A 56 4.29 9.93 -21.42
C GLU A 56 3.33 8.73 -21.66
N GLY A 57 2.15 8.99 -22.22
CA GLY A 57 1.11 7.99 -22.47
C GLY A 57 -0.29 8.60 -22.45
N TYR A 58 -1.18 8.05 -21.63
CA TYR A 58 -2.54 8.55 -21.46
C TYR A 58 -2.81 8.95 -20.01
N GLU A 59 -3.16 10.21 -19.80
CA GLU A 59 -3.66 10.69 -18.51
C GLU A 59 -5.19 10.52 -18.49
N ALA A 60 -5.68 9.82 -17.47
CA ALA A 60 -7.10 9.68 -17.20
C ALA A 60 -7.46 10.37 -15.89
N SER A 61 -8.43 11.29 -15.94
CA SER A 61 -9.05 11.85 -14.75
C SER A 61 -10.27 11.02 -14.38
N ILE A 62 -10.31 10.59 -13.13
CA ILE A 62 -11.35 9.71 -12.61
C ILE A 62 -11.88 10.20 -11.27
N PHE A 63 -13.07 9.72 -10.90
CA PHE A 63 -13.56 9.73 -9.53
C PHE A 63 -13.61 8.31 -8.99
N LEU A 64 -12.97 8.08 -7.84
CA LEU A 64 -13.19 6.90 -7.01
C LEU A 64 -14.28 7.23 -6.00
N ARG A 65 -15.37 6.46 -6.03
CA ARG A 65 -16.61 6.79 -5.33
C ARG A 65 -16.95 5.73 -4.30
N ASN A 66 -17.12 6.16 -3.05
CA ASN A 66 -17.44 5.32 -1.91
C ASN A 66 -18.90 5.49 -1.50
N GLY A 67 -19.76 4.58 -1.92
CA GLY A 67 -21.16 4.50 -1.48
C GLY A 67 -21.36 3.69 -0.19
N LEU A 68 -20.30 3.28 0.50
CA LEU A 68 -20.39 2.60 1.79
C LEU A 68 -20.55 3.63 2.92
N ASN A 69 -21.12 3.19 4.03
CA ASN A 69 -21.19 3.95 5.29
C ASN A 69 -19.90 3.88 6.13
N ILE A 70 -18.84 3.29 5.58
CA ILE A 70 -17.51 3.19 6.18
C ILE A 70 -16.46 3.81 5.26
N GLN A 71 -15.36 4.26 5.86
CA GLN A 71 -14.20 4.75 5.13
C GLN A 71 -13.52 3.60 4.37
N ILE A 72 -13.01 3.86 3.18
CA ILE A 72 -12.21 2.92 2.39
C ILE A 72 -10.87 3.54 2.00
N ASN A 73 -9.92 2.71 1.58
CA ASN A 73 -8.70 3.13 0.90
C ASN A 73 -8.32 2.10 -0.16
N PHE A 74 -7.33 2.45 -0.96
CA PHE A 74 -6.78 1.58 -2.00
C PHE A 74 -5.27 1.50 -1.81
N ASP A 75 -4.72 0.28 -1.82
CA ASP A 75 -3.26 0.05 -1.78
C ASP A 75 -2.75 -0.16 -3.20
N LYS A 76 -2.89 -1.36 -3.74
CA LYS A 76 -2.61 -1.64 -5.15
C LYS A 76 -3.91 -1.87 -5.90
N LEU A 77 -4.16 -1.05 -6.91
CA LEU A 77 -5.40 -1.08 -7.65
C LEU A 77 -5.15 -1.42 -9.13
N PRO A 78 -5.49 -2.64 -9.57
CA PRO A 78 -5.44 -3.00 -10.98
C PRO A 78 -6.59 -2.33 -11.75
N LEU A 79 -6.24 -1.44 -12.67
CA LEU A 79 -7.18 -0.70 -13.52
C LEU A 79 -6.91 -0.99 -14.99
N ILE A 80 -7.97 -0.94 -15.78
CA ILE A 80 -7.93 -1.16 -17.22
C ILE A 80 -8.68 -0.05 -17.96
N ILE A 81 -8.25 0.26 -19.18
CA ILE A 81 -9.02 1.08 -20.11
C ILE A 81 -9.78 0.15 -21.04
N ILE A 82 -11.08 0.38 -21.19
CA ILE A 82 -11.93 -0.36 -22.12
C ILE A 82 -12.64 0.57 -23.11
N ASP A 83 -12.95 0.04 -24.29
CA ASP A 83 -13.82 0.69 -25.27
C ASP A 83 -15.31 0.41 -25.00
N GLU A 84 -16.16 0.90 -25.90
CA GLU A 84 -17.62 0.69 -25.89
C GLU A 84 -18.05 -0.79 -26.00
N ASN A 85 -17.19 -1.64 -26.55
CA ASN A 85 -17.40 -3.09 -26.68
C ASN A 85 -16.82 -3.87 -25.50
N ASN A 86 -16.34 -3.18 -24.45
CA ASN A 86 -15.60 -3.74 -23.32
C ASN A 86 -14.29 -4.44 -23.70
N LYS A 87 -13.70 -4.13 -24.85
CA LYS A 87 -12.38 -4.61 -25.22
C LYS A 87 -11.32 -3.89 -24.38
N VAL A 88 -10.40 -4.64 -23.79
CA VAL A 88 -9.30 -4.08 -23.01
C VAL A 88 -8.25 -3.47 -23.92
N LEU A 89 -7.95 -2.19 -23.70
CA LEU A 89 -6.99 -1.41 -24.48
C LEU A 89 -5.72 -1.07 -23.69
N ALA A 90 -5.79 -1.05 -22.37
CA ALA A 90 -4.66 -0.83 -21.49
C ALA A 90 -4.88 -1.54 -20.15
N SER A 91 -3.79 -1.91 -19.47
CA SER A 91 -3.85 -2.54 -18.15
C SER A 91 -2.64 -2.15 -17.29
N LYS A 92 -2.90 -1.63 -16.10
CA LYS A 92 -1.86 -1.22 -15.16
C LYS A 92 -2.29 -1.42 -13.71
N VAL A 93 -1.34 -1.79 -12.86
CA VAL A 93 -1.52 -1.80 -11.40
C VAL A 93 -0.96 -0.50 -10.85
N PHE A 94 -1.81 0.30 -10.22
CA PHE A 94 -1.43 1.56 -9.60
C PHE A 94 -1.16 1.38 -8.11
N ASP A 95 -0.12 2.03 -7.60
CA ASP A 95 0.02 2.28 -6.16
C ASP A 95 -0.85 3.50 -5.83
N MET A 96 -1.83 3.30 -4.95
CA MET A 96 -2.86 4.27 -4.61
C MET A 96 -2.71 4.76 -3.16
N LYS A 97 -1.58 4.48 -2.49
CA LYS A 97 -1.38 4.90 -1.09
C LYS A 97 -1.47 6.42 -0.90
N ASP A 98 -1.08 7.18 -1.91
CA ASP A 98 -1.11 8.64 -1.94
C ASP A 98 -2.53 9.24 -2.06
N LEU A 99 -3.47 8.47 -2.64
CA LEU A 99 -4.91 8.78 -2.68
C LEU A 99 -5.47 8.95 -1.27
N GLY A 100 -4.96 8.14 -0.34
CA GLY A 100 -5.34 8.13 1.06
C GLY A 100 -6.74 7.56 1.30
N ASP A 101 -7.29 7.94 2.45
CA ASP A 101 -8.56 7.46 2.94
C ASP A 101 -9.72 8.21 2.26
N ILE A 102 -10.72 7.49 1.74
CA ILE A 102 -11.97 8.05 1.17
C ILE A 102 -13.09 7.90 2.22
N PRO A 103 -13.65 9.01 2.74
CA PRO A 103 -14.73 8.98 3.70
C PRO A 103 -15.98 8.21 3.22
N PRO A 104 -16.88 7.81 4.14
CA PRO A 104 -18.20 7.31 3.79
C PRO A 104 -18.96 8.27 2.86
N CYS A 105 -19.76 7.72 1.95
CA CYS A 105 -20.64 8.50 1.06
C CYS A 105 -19.95 9.67 0.34
N SER A 106 -18.71 9.46 -0.13
CA SER A 106 -17.92 10.52 -0.76
C SER A 106 -17.23 10.06 -2.04
N ALA A 107 -16.79 11.04 -2.85
CA ALA A 107 -16.06 10.83 -4.08
C ALA A 107 -14.71 11.56 -4.05
N ARG A 108 -13.66 10.90 -4.54
CA ARG A 108 -12.29 11.40 -4.60
C ARG A 108 -11.85 11.53 -6.07
N PRO A 109 -11.54 12.74 -6.57
CA PRO A 109 -10.94 12.90 -7.88
C PRO A 109 -9.49 12.41 -7.83
N TYR A 110 -9.05 11.75 -8.89
CA TYR A 110 -7.67 11.27 -9.01
C TYR A 110 -7.23 11.21 -10.47
N LYS A 111 -5.94 11.42 -10.70
CA LYS A 111 -5.32 11.36 -12.02
C LYS A 111 -4.46 10.12 -12.14
N LEU A 112 -4.67 9.36 -13.20
CA LEU A 112 -3.95 8.14 -13.51
C LEU A 112 -3.13 8.34 -14.77
N LEU A 113 -1.88 7.87 -14.75
CA LEU A 113 -1.05 7.81 -15.95
C LEU A 113 -0.88 6.36 -16.42
N PHE A 114 -1.50 6.04 -17.55
CA PHE A 114 -1.24 4.82 -18.31
C PHE A 114 -0.08 5.09 -19.27
N ASP A 115 1.13 4.70 -18.86
CA ASP A 115 2.32 4.84 -19.69
C ASP A 115 2.22 3.94 -20.94
N ARG A 116 3.00 4.24 -21.97
CA ARG A 116 2.94 3.50 -23.24
C ARG A 116 3.14 1.98 -23.10
N ASN A 117 3.91 1.51 -22.12
CA ASN A 117 4.13 0.07 -21.92
C ASN A 117 2.91 -0.64 -21.31
N SER A 118 1.95 0.12 -20.76
CA SER A 118 0.70 -0.42 -20.24
C SER A 118 -0.40 -0.59 -21.30
N LEU A 119 -0.17 -0.08 -22.52
CA LEU A 119 -1.12 -0.18 -23.63
C LEU A 119 -1.04 -1.56 -24.29
N LEU A 120 -2.20 -2.07 -24.70
CA LEU A 120 -2.37 -3.31 -25.47
C LEU A 120 -2.65 -3.01 -26.96
N VAL A 121 -2.63 -1.73 -27.32
CA VAL A 121 -2.86 -1.17 -28.66
C VAL A 121 -1.87 -0.03 -28.89
N ASP A 122 -1.57 0.28 -30.15
CA ASP A 122 -0.64 1.37 -30.48
C ASP A 122 -1.17 2.75 -30.05
N LYS A 123 -2.49 2.93 -30.16
CA LYS A 123 -3.18 4.17 -29.82
C LYS A 123 -4.61 3.86 -29.35
N LEU A 124 -5.11 4.62 -28.37
CA LEU A 124 -6.53 4.56 -28.03
C LEU A 124 -7.39 5.06 -29.21
N PRO A 125 -8.55 4.42 -29.48
CA PRO A 125 -9.45 4.84 -30.53
C PRO A 125 -10.13 6.17 -30.19
N GLU A 126 -10.70 6.83 -31.19
CA GLU A 126 -11.52 8.05 -31.01
C GLU A 126 -12.87 7.77 -30.33
N SER A 127 -13.27 6.50 -30.25
CA SER A 127 -14.48 6.07 -29.54
C SER A 127 -14.38 6.34 -28.03
N LYS A 128 -15.54 6.44 -27.37
CA LYS A 128 -15.64 6.71 -25.93
C LYS A 128 -14.97 5.59 -25.12
N CYS A 129 -13.81 5.89 -24.54
CA CYS A 129 -13.09 4.98 -23.64
C CYS A 129 -13.41 5.30 -22.18
N LYS A 130 -13.30 4.29 -21.30
CA LYS A 130 -13.45 4.47 -19.85
C LYS A 130 -12.47 3.61 -19.06
N VAL A 131 -12.07 4.11 -17.90
CA VAL A 131 -11.30 3.37 -16.90
C VAL A 131 -12.26 2.56 -16.04
N VAL A 132 -11.98 1.28 -15.85
CA VAL A 132 -12.72 0.40 -14.96
C VAL A 132 -11.80 -0.44 -14.09
N PHE A 133 -12.35 -0.99 -13.02
CA PHE A 133 -11.71 -2.00 -12.19
C PHE A 133 -11.41 -3.27 -12.99
N SER A 134 -10.22 -3.85 -12.77
CA SER A 134 -9.91 -5.19 -13.26
C SER A 134 -10.66 -6.27 -12.46
N THR A 135 -10.76 -7.49 -13.00
CA THR A 135 -11.62 -8.58 -12.50
C THR A 135 -11.13 -9.29 -11.23
N ASN A 136 -10.07 -8.82 -10.56
CA ASN A 136 -9.45 -9.49 -9.42
C ASN A 136 -9.25 -8.58 -8.20
N ILE A 137 -10.18 -7.67 -7.94
CA ILE A 137 -10.11 -6.81 -6.74
C ILE A 137 -10.65 -7.56 -5.52
N LYS A 138 -9.86 -7.59 -4.44
CA LYS A 138 -10.27 -8.15 -3.15
C LYS A 138 -10.41 -7.01 -2.14
N ALA A 139 -11.60 -6.85 -1.59
CA ALA A 139 -11.80 -6.02 -0.40
C ALA A 139 -11.37 -6.80 0.85
N VAL A 140 -10.64 -6.14 1.75
CA VAL A 140 -10.17 -6.73 3.01
C VAL A 140 -10.44 -5.79 4.16
N ASN A 141 -10.72 -6.34 5.34
CA ASN A 141 -10.82 -5.55 6.55
C ASN A 141 -9.41 -5.27 7.09
N SER A 142 -8.82 -4.15 6.68
CA SER A 142 -7.49 -3.75 7.14
C SER A 142 -7.52 -3.07 8.50
N VAL A 143 -6.40 -3.14 9.24
CA VAL A 143 -6.22 -2.37 10.48
C VAL A 143 -4.94 -1.55 10.44
N LYS A 144 -4.91 -0.44 11.18
CA LYS A 144 -3.70 0.36 11.39
C LYS A 144 -3.03 -0.08 12.69
N THR A 145 -1.70 -0.17 12.68
CA THR A 145 -0.89 -0.48 13.87
C THR A 145 -0.05 0.70 14.28
N GLN A 146 0.23 0.83 15.57
CA GLN A 146 1.13 1.86 16.11
C GLN A 146 2.28 1.22 16.86
N TYR A 147 3.47 1.83 16.83
CA TYR A 147 4.56 1.31 17.64
C TYR A 147 4.22 1.31 19.13
N GLU A 148 4.70 0.29 19.82
CA GLU A 148 4.78 0.23 21.27
C GLU A 148 6.23 0.10 21.73
N ASN A 149 6.48 0.40 23.01
CA ASN A 149 7.78 0.22 23.65
C ASN A 149 8.96 0.92 22.94
N LEU A 150 8.70 2.03 22.23
CA LEU A 150 9.77 2.87 21.72
C LEU A 150 10.51 3.52 22.89
N PRO A 151 11.86 3.63 22.85
CA PRO A 151 12.61 4.31 23.90
C PRO A 151 12.14 5.76 24.07
N GLU A 152 11.96 6.21 25.31
CA GLU A 152 11.56 7.60 25.58
C GLU A 152 12.61 8.61 25.09
N SER A 153 13.89 8.22 25.09
CA SER A 153 15.02 9.01 24.62
C SER A 153 15.19 9.05 23.10
N ILE A 154 14.24 8.49 22.34
CA ILE A 154 14.29 8.48 20.88
C ILE A 154 14.23 9.91 20.32
N SER A 155 15.10 10.21 19.36
CA SER A 155 15.08 11.53 18.73
C SER A 155 13.78 11.73 17.91
N PRO A 156 13.22 12.95 17.84
CA PRO A 156 12.01 13.21 17.06
C PRO A 156 12.13 12.81 15.59
N ASN A 157 13.31 13.01 14.99
CA ASN A 157 13.56 12.65 13.60
C ASN A 157 13.54 11.13 13.39
N TYR A 158 14.14 10.37 14.30
CA TYR A 158 14.15 8.92 14.21
C TYR A 158 12.75 8.33 14.47
N LYS A 159 11.99 8.90 15.41
CA LYS A 159 10.58 8.54 15.64
C LYS A 159 9.73 8.75 14.37
N ARG A 160 9.87 9.91 13.71
CA ARG A 160 9.19 10.18 12.43
C ARG A 160 9.61 9.20 11.34
N ALA A 161 10.89 8.85 11.25
CA ALA A 161 11.37 7.86 10.28
C ALA A 161 10.72 6.48 10.49
N LEU A 162 10.58 6.05 11.75
CA LEU A 162 9.87 4.82 12.09
C LEU A 162 8.39 4.90 11.72
N GLU A 163 7.70 5.98 12.11
CA GLU A 163 6.28 6.20 11.78
C GLU A 163 6.04 6.20 10.27
N ASN A 164 6.89 6.89 9.50
CA ASN A 164 6.85 6.87 8.04
C ASN A 164 7.09 5.46 7.48
N CYS A 165 7.97 4.67 8.10
CA CYS A 165 8.16 3.27 7.72
C CYS A 165 6.86 2.47 7.88
N LEU A 166 6.18 2.55 9.03
CA LEU A 166 4.91 1.84 9.26
C LEU A 166 3.85 2.19 8.22
N THR A 167 3.71 3.46 7.87
CA THR A 167 2.73 3.95 6.88
C THR A 167 2.99 3.39 5.48
N ASN A 168 4.25 3.11 5.16
CA ASN A 168 4.64 2.60 3.85
C ASN A 168 4.69 1.07 3.75
N LEU A 169 4.62 0.35 4.88
CA LEU A 169 4.55 -1.12 4.88
C LEU A 169 3.25 -1.63 4.21
N PRO A 170 3.23 -2.87 3.69
CA PRO A 170 2.02 -3.46 3.12
C PRO A 170 0.85 -3.45 4.10
N ILE A 171 -0.39 -3.38 3.57
CA ILE A 171 -1.61 -3.51 4.38
C ILE A 171 -1.56 -4.79 5.23
N ILE A 172 -2.09 -4.69 6.45
CA ILE A 172 -2.31 -5.83 7.34
C ILE A 172 -3.81 -6.02 7.56
N GLU A 173 -4.32 -7.23 7.30
CA GLU A 173 -5.73 -7.56 7.55
C GLU A 173 -5.95 -7.77 9.06
N ASN A 174 -7.18 -7.51 9.53
CA ASN A 174 -7.58 -7.78 10.91
C ASN A 174 -7.33 -9.26 11.27
N GLY A 175 -6.64 -9.49 12.38
CA GLY A 175 -6.26 -10.82 12.86
C GLY A 175 -4.94 -11.36 12.31
N GLN A 176 -4.33 -10.70 11.31
CA GLN A 176 -3.05 -11.13 10.76
C GLN A 176 -1.87 -10.63 11.59
N ILE A 177 -0.73 -11.31 11.43
CA ILE A 177 0.57 -10.90 11.94
C ILE A 177 1.46 -10.67 10.73
N SER A 178 2.22 -9.57 10.72
CA SER A 178 3.14 -9.26 9.64
C SER A 178 4.54 -9.03 10.19
N MET A 179 5.55 -9.55 9.50
CA MET A 179 6.96 -9.29 9.79
C MET A 179 7.59 -8.61 8.58
N SER A 180 8.38 -7.57 8.82
CA SER A 180 9.07 -6.82 7.76
C SER A 180 10.46 -6.45 8.23
N VAL A 181 11.44 -6.53 7.34
CA VAL A 181 12.80 -6.10 7.65
C VAL A 181 12.85 -4.58 7.59
N TYR A 182 13.34 -3.96 8.65
CA TYR A 182 13.61 -2.53 8.70
C TYR A 182 15.04 -2.21 8.24
N ASP A 183 16.02 -2.97 8.74
CA ASP A 183 17.43 -2.72 8.47
C ASP A 183 18.27 -3.99 8.64
N ILE A 184 19.38 -4.06 7.93
CA ILE A 184 20.39 -5.12 8.06
C ILE A 184 21.76 -4.46 8.10
N LYS A 185 22.50 -4.68 9.19
CA LYS A 185 23.83 -4.13 9.41
C LYS A 185 24.84 -5.21 9.69
N TYR A 186 25.87 -5.27 8.86
CA TYR A 186 27.05 -6.08 9.13
C TYR A 186 28.08 -5.28 9.93
N ASN A 187 28.55 -5.85 11.04
CA ASN A 187 29.69 -5.38 11.80
C ASN A 187 30.84 -6.38 11.59
N GLY A 188 31.86 -5.96 10.83
CA GLY A 188 33.01 -6.79 10.49
C GLY A 188 33.93 -7.08 11.67
N ASP A 189 34.11 -6.12 12.57
CA ASP A 189 34.98 -6.27 13.74
C ASP A 189 34.40 -7.30 14.72
N GLU A 190 33.09 -7.25 14.93
CA GLU A 190 32.39 -8.19 15.82
C GLU A 190 31.96 -9.49 15.14
N LYS A 191 32.14 -9.62 13.82
CA LYS A 191 31.64 -10.74 13.01
C LYS A 191 30.14 -11.02 13.26
N LYS A 192 29.33 -9.97 13.23
CA LYS A 192 27.87 -10.06 13.48
C LYS A 192 27.07 -9.40 12.37
N ILE A 193 25.94 -10.00 12.04
CA ILE A 193 24.91 -9.37 11.22
C ILE A 193 23.71 -9.08 12.11
N TYR A 194 23.43 -7.79 12.30
CA TYR A 194 22.27 -7.28 13.00
C TYR A 194 21.12 -7.17 12.00
N VAL A 195 20.00 -7.82 12.30
CA VAL A 195 18.76 -7.74 11.52
C VAL A 195 17.70 -7.08 12.39
N THR A 196 17.29 -5.89 12.01
CA THR A 196 16.18 -5.18 12.65
C THR A 196 14.90 -5.50 11.91
N ILE A 197 13.91 -6.05 12.60
CA ILE A 197 12.58 -6.35 12.05
C ILE A 197 11.49 -5.59 12.78
N ILE A 198 10.42 -5.29 12.06
CA ILE A 198 9.16 -4.79 12.60
C ILE A 198 8.17 -5.94 12.59
N ILE A 199 7.56 -6.23 13.73
CA ILE A 199 6.48 -7.20 13.86
C ILE A 199 5.19 -6.43 14.18
N ARG A 200 4.17 -6.60 13.34
CA ARG A 200 2.87 -5.93 13.46
C ARG A 200 1.79 -6.94 13.83
N ASN A 201 1.02 -6.62 14.88
CA ASN A 201 -0.13 -7.38 15.32
C ASN A 201 -1.42 -6.71 14.83
N GLY A 202 -2.04 -7.29 13.81
CA GLY A 202 -3.35 -6.86 13.30
C GLY A 202 -4.54 -7.42 14.07
N ALA A 203 -4.33 -8.24 15.10
CA ALA A 203 -5.42 -8.81 15.90
C ALA A 203 -5.92 -7.84 16.99
N GLN A 204 -7.18 -8.02 17.37
CA GLN A 204 -7.83 -7.33 18.50
C GLN A 204 -7.43 -7.88 19.87
N LYS A 205 -6.42 -8.75 19.92
CA LYS A 205 -5.88 -9.35 21.14
C LYS A 205 -4.36 -9.35 21.09
N LYS A 206 -3.74 -9.39 22.27
CA LYS A 206 -2.31 -9.59 22.41
C LYS A 206 -1.91 -10.93 21.78
N ILE A 207 -0.78 -10.93 21.08
CA ILE A 207 -0.16 -12.13 20.52
C ILE A 207 1.14 -12.45 21.24
N LYS A 208 1.54 -13.72 21.18
CA LYS A 208 2.85 -14.19 21.58
C LYS A 208 3.58 -14.71 20.36
N VAL A 209 4.81 -14.27 20.18
CA VAL A 209 5.74 -14.83 19.21
C VAL A 209 6.78 -15.59 20.02
N GLU A 210 6.92 -16.89 19.77
CA GLU A 210 7.86 -17.77 20.49
C GLU A 210 9.14 -18.00 19.70
N LYS A 211 9.01 -18.15 18.38
CA LYS A 211 10.12 -18.45 17.49
C LYS A 211 9.99 -17.68 16.20
N ILE A 212 11.10 -17.16 15.71
CA ILE A 212 11.18 -16.51 14.41
C ILE A 212 12.26 -17.18 13.58
N PRO A 213 11.87 -18.03 12.63
CA PRO A 213 12.81 -18.58 11.67
C PRO A 213 13.14 -17.54 10.59
N MET A 214 14.44 -17.32 10.36
CA MET A 214 14.95 -16.35 9.40
C MET A 214 16.08 -16.95 8.57
N THR A 215 16.06 -16.65 7.27
CA THR A 215 17.14 -17.00 6.35
C THR A 215 17.64 -15.76 5.65
N LEU A 216 18.96 -15.55 5.70
CA LEU A 216 19.66 -14.48 4.99
C LEU A 216 20.06 -14.95 3.58
N PHE A 217 19.84 -14.07 2.61
CA PHE A 217 20.24 -14.25 1.22
C PHE A 217 21.04 -13.02 0.77
N ASP A 218 21.93 -13.22 -0.20
CA ASP A 218 22.56 -12.12 -0.93
C ASP A 218 21.70 -11.66 -2.13
N ASP A 219 22.16 -10.61 -2.83
CA ASP A 219 21.49 -10.06 -4.00
C ASP A 219 21.40 -11.02 -5.20
N LYS A 220 22.16 -12.12 -5.18
CA LYS A 220 22.12 -13.21 -6.17
C LYS A 220 21.19 -14.35 -5.76
N ASN A 221 20.40 -14.17 -4.70
CA ASN A 221 19.53 -15.20 -4.12
C ASN A 221 20.29 -16.44 -3.60
N ARG A 222 21.59 -16.31 -3.31
CA ARG A 222 22.35 -17.37 -2.64
C ARG A 222 22.08 -17.30 -1.16
N LYS A 223 21.76 -18.44 -0.56
CA LYS A 223 21.53 -18.56 0.88
C LYS A 223 22.86 -18.34 1.61
N VAL A 224 22.91 -17.35 2.50
CA VAL A 224 24.06 -17.06 3.37
C VAL A 224 23.99 -17.92 4.63
N THR A 225 22.88 -17.85 5.37
CA THR A 225 22.67 -18.63 6.60
C THR A 225 21.19 -18.67 7.01
N SER A 226 20.81 -19.60 7.89
CA SER A 226 19.49 -19.68 8.52
C SER A 226 19.63 -19.82 10.03
N ALA A 227 18.71 -19.21 10.77
CA ALA A 227 18.59 -19.39 12.20
C ALA A 227 17.12 -19.37 12.63
N VAL A 228 16.81 -20.04 13.73
CA VAL A 228 15.53 -19.91 14.42
C VAL A 228 15.79 -19.21 15.75
N PHE A 229 15.27 -18.00 15.88
CA PHE A 229 15.45 -17.22 17.09
C PHE A 229 14.34 -17.53 18.08
N ASP A 230 14.71 -17.96 19.28
CA ASP A 230 13.80 -17.98 20.42
C ASP A 230 13.60 -16.55 20.92
N THR A 231 12.36 -16.09 20.96
CA THR A 231 12.00 -14.73 21.36
C THR A 231 11.61 -14.63 22.83
N ASN A 232 11.70 -15.73 23.59
CA ASN A 232 11.32 -15.82 25.01
C ASN A 232 9.90 -15.28 25.26
N ASN A 233 8.93 -15.70 24.43
CA ASN A 233 7.53 -15.29 24.51
C ASN A 233 7.32 -13.78 24.36
N LEU A 234 8.03 -13.15 23.43
CA LEU A 234 7.80 -11.77 23.02
C LEU A 234 6.29 -11.52 22.78
N GLU A 235 5.77 -10.55 23.51
CA GLU A 235 4.36 -10.16 23.44
C GLU A 235 4.19 -8.89 22.63
N ILE A 236 3.17 -8.86 21.78
CA ILE A 236 2.77 -7.66 21.03
C ILE A 236 1.31 -7.39 21.33
N ASN A 237 0.99 -6.19 21.84
CA ASN A 237 -0.37 -5.82 22.19
C ASN A 237 -1.27 -5.73 20.95
N ALA A 238 -2.59 -5.73 21.17
CA ALA A 238 -3.57 -5.60 20.11
C ALA A 238 -3.34 -4.33 19.29
N LEU A 239 -3.35 -4.44 17.95
CA LEU A 239 -3.15 -3.32 17.02
C LEU A 239 -1.83 -2.54 17.24
N LYS A 240 -0.80 -3.21 17.76
CA LYS A 240 0.53 -2.63 17.97
C LYS A 240 1.60 -3.22 17.06
N ALA A 241 2.70 -2.50 16.94
CA ALA A 241 3.91 -2.91 16.25
C ALA A 241 5.11 -2.83 17.20
N GLY A 242 5.97 -3.83 17.18
CA GLY A 242 7.25 -3.80 17.88
C GLY A 242 8.41 -3.81 16.91
N ILE A 243 9.52 -3.17 17.29
CA ILE A 243 10.79 -3.20 16.56
C ILE A 243 11.81 -4.00 17.36
N TYR A 244 12.43 -4.99 16.73
CA TYR A 244 13.29 -5.96 17.40
C TYR A 244 14.56 -6.20 16.61
N ASN A 245 15.67 -6.35 17.32
CA ASN A 245 16.98 -6.63 16.74
C ASN A 245 17.36 -8.08 17.01
N PHE A 246 17.74 -8.79 15.95
CA PHE A 246 18.24 -10.15 15.99
C PHE A 246 19.67 -10.19 15.48
N VAL A 247 20.48 -11.09 16.03
CA VAL A 247 21.92 -11.14 15.75
C VAL A 247 22.28 -12.50 15.18
N PHE A 248 22.74 -12.52 13.94
CA PHE A 248 23.42 -13.68 13.37
C PHE A 248 24.91 -13.60 13.68
N LEU A 249 25.43 -14.66 14.30
CA LEU A 249 26.87 -14.83 14.50
C LEU A 249 27.49 -15.35 13.19
N CYS A 250 28.50 -14.66 12.69
CA CYS A 250 29.13 -15.01 11.42
C CYS A 250 30.11 -16.17 11.51
N ASP A 251 30.49 -16.58 12.72
CA ASP A 251 31.49 -17.64 12.95
C ASP A 251 31.10 -18.99 12.32
N ASN A 252 29.79 -19.20 12.08
CA ASN A 252 29.25 -20.41 11.47
C ASN A 252 28.86 -20.24 9.98
N ILE A 253 29.19 -19.10 9.36
CA ILE A 253 28.87 -18.83 7.94
C ILE A 253 30.05 -19.27 7.08
N TYR A 254 29.87 -20.38 6.36
CA TYR A 254 30.88 -20.90 5.45
C TYR A 254 31.11 -19.95 4.27
N ASN A 255 32.38 -19.69 3.93
CA ASN A 255 32.79 -18.80 2.84
C ASN A 255 32.15 -17.40 2.91
N ILE A 256 32.09 -16.80 4.10
CA ILE A 256 31.46 -15.48 4.28
C ILE A 256 32.01 -14.39 3.34
N GLU A 257 33.29 -14.46 3.00
CA GLU A 257 34.00 -13.56 2.08
C GLU A 257 33.43 -13.59 0.64
N GLU A 258 32.70 -14.64 0.24
CA GLU A 258 32.11 -14.78 -1.09
C GLU A 258 30.77 -14.03 -1.26
N TYR A 259 30.20 -13.51 -0.17
CA TYR A 259 28.92 -12.83 -0.17
C TYR A 259 29.09 -11.31 -0.10
N ASP A 260 28.23 -10.58 -0.83
CA ASP A 260 28.11 -9.13 -0.65
C ASP A 260 27.26 -8.84 0.59
N LEU A 261 27.90 -8.74 1.75
CA LEU A 261 27.26 -8.50 3.04
C LEU A 261 26.59 -7.12 3.16
N LYS A 262 26.80 -6.23 2.19
CA LYS A 262 26.12 -4.92 2.12
C LYS A 262 24.76 -5.01 1.43
N LYS A 263 24.47 -6.11 0.74
CA LYS A 263 23.23 -6.31 -0.04
C LYS A 263 22.54 -7.61 0.37
N LEU A 264 22.27 -7.72 1.66
CA LEU A 264 21.54 -8.84 2.22
C LEU A 264 20.03 -8.57 2.22
N TYR A 265 19.24 -9.63 2.15
CA TYR A 265 17.81 -9.59 2.45
C TYR A 265 17.40 -10.83 3.25
N VAL A 266 16.26 -10.75 3.95
CA VAL A 266 15.75 -11.85 4.80
C VAL A 266 14.49 -12.44 4.20
N LYS A 267 14.35 -13.75 4.30
CA LYS A 267 13.06 -14.45 4.21
C LYS A 267 12.71 -15.07 5.56
N PHE A 268 11.48 -14.86 5.99
CA PHE A 268 10.86 -15.56 7.12
C PHE A 268 10.32 -16.89 6.57
N VAL A 269 10.82 -18.04 7.04
CA VAL A 269 10.56 -19.37 6.44
C VAL A 269 10.16 -20.40 7.47
#